data_AF-C0ZFI5-F1
#
_entry.id   AF-C0ZFI5-F1
#
_cell.length_a   1.000
_cell.length_b   1.000
_cell.length_c   1.000
_cell.angle_alpha   90.00
_cell.angle_beta   90.00
_cell.angle_gamma   90.00
#
_symmetry.space_group_name_H-M   'P 1'
#
loop_
_entity.id
_entity.type
_entity.pdbx_description
1 polymer ?
#
loop_
_entity_poly.entity_id
_entity_poly.type
_entity_poly.pdbx_seq_one_letter_code
_entity_poly.pdbx_strand_id
1 'polypeptide(L)'
;MSEAKTVNQSALAGQLAQRTMTKAENFNAVIKKELADNFQAIKSLVPKHMTPERLARITLTAISRTPALIDCTPASIVGAVMNCATLGLEPNLIGHAYLVPFKNNRTKQMECQFQIGYKGQIDLIRRTGDVSKIYAETVYENDLFIYIKGEDKRLVHVPFDMLHHLENFTPSKDDFMDIMMAQAIGAIKSRGANDQGKPVRYYSAYRLKDGAFDFVTMTAEQCQKHAMTHSAAKKDGKLVGPWKDHFESMCKKTCIKEMAKYMPISIEVQEKLSTDEAVLKLRKDNGIESDNIFDVDYKIVEEGQAEPDEEAAE
;
A
#
# COMPACT_ATOMS: atom_id res chain seq x y z
N MET A 1 -55.62 -34.37 -12.29
CA MET A 1 -55.03 -34.91 -11.05
C MET A 1 -53.69 -34.24 -10.84
N SER A 2 -53.62 -33.19 -10.02
CA SER A 2 -52.37 -32.56 -9.58
C SER A 2 -52.19 -32.86 -8.10
N GLU A 3 -51.26 -33.76 -7.77
CA GLU A 3 -50.90 -34.02 -6.38
C GLU A 3 -50.18 -32.81 -5.79
N ALA A 4 -50.83 -32.14 -4.84
CA ALA A 4 -50.20 -31.13 -4.02
C ALA A 4 -49.16 -31.81 -3.13
N LYS A 5 -47.87 -31.60 -3.41
CA LYS A 5 -46.78 -32.00 -2.51
C LYS A 5 -46.85 -31.14 -1.25
N THR A 6 -47.45 -31.68 -0.20
CA THR A 6 -47.43 -31.09 1.14
C THR A 6 -46.01 -31.15 1.69
N VAL A 7 -45.30 -30.01 1.71
CA VAL A 7 -43.95 -29.91 2.28
C VAL A 7 -44.06 -29.97 3.81
N ASN A 8 -43.58 -31.05 4.40
CA ASN A 8 -43.60 -31.24 5.85
C ASN A 8 -42.55 -30.34 6.52
N GLN A 9 -43.00 -29.21 7.07
CA GLN A 9 -42.15 -28.18 7.69
C GLN A 9 -41.33 -28.70 8.89
N SER A 10 -41.81 -29.73 9.60
CA SER A 10 -41.08 -30.34 10.73
C SER A 10 -39.83 -31.12 10.28
N ALA A 11 -39.90 -31.77 9.11
CA ALA A 11 -38.76 -32.46 8.51
C ALA A 11 -37.69 -31.48 7.99
N LEU A 12 -38.11 -30.32 7.49
CA LEU A 12 -37.21 -29.25 7.06
C LEU A 12 -36.50 -28.60 8.27
N ALA A 13 -37.20 -28.40 9.39
CA ALA A 13 -36.62 -27.88 10.62
C ALA A 13 -35.55 -28.84 11.22
N GLY A 14 -35.80 -30.15 11.17
CA GLY A 14 -34.81 -31.16 11.58
C GLY A 14 -33.60 -31.24 10.65
N GLN A 15 -33.80 -31.13 9.32
CA GLN A 15 -32.71 -31.10 8.34
C GLN A 15 -31.85 -29.83 8.43
N LEU A 16 -32.45 -28.67 8.77
CA LEU A 16 -31.71 -27.43 8.99
C LEU A 16 -30.89 -27.47 10.29
N ALA A 17 -31.36 -28.16 11.33
CA ALA A 17 -30.63 -28.35 12.59
C ALA A 17 -29.46 -29.34 12.49
N GLN A 18 -29.51 -30.30 11.56
CA GLN A 18 -28.45 -31.29 11.30
C GLN A 18 -27.44 -30.87 10.22
N ARG A 19 -27.63 -29.72 9.56
CA ARG A 19 -26.70 -29.25 8.54
C ARG A 19 -25.40 -28.80 9.20
N THR A 20 -24.35 -29.61 9.10
CA THR A 20 -22.99 -29.22 9.46
C THR A 20 -22.59 -27.98 8.68
N MET A 21 -22.23 -26.91 9.38
CA MET A 21 -21.74 -25.68 8.77
C MET A 21 -20.47 -25.95 7.96
N THR A 22 -20.37 -25.33 6.79
CA THR A 22 -19.17 -25.37 5.94
C THR A 22 -17.99 -24.70 6.65
N LYS A 23 -16.76 -25.02 6.23
CA LYS A 23 -15.53 -24.38 6.76
C LYS A 23 -15.62 -22.86 6.74
N ALA A 24 -16.16 -22.28 5.66
CA ALA A 24 -16.35 -20.84 5.51
C ALA A 24 -17.41 -20.28 6.49
N GLU A 25 -18.55 -20.97 6.67
CA GLU A 25 -19.57 -20.57 7.63
C GLU A 25 -19.05 -20.62 9.07
N ASN A 26 -18.29 -21.66 9.43
CA ASN A 26 -17.63 -21.78 10.73
C ASN A 26 -16.60 -20.65 10.95
N PHE A 27 -15.75 -20.40 9.96
CA PHE A 27 -14.76 -19.33 10.05
C PHE A 27 -15.42 -17.96 10.21
N ASN A 28 -16.46 -17.67 9.43
CA ASN A 28 -17.21 -16.42 9.55
C ASN A 28 -17.87 -16.27 10.93
N ALA A 29 -18.37 -17.36 11.53
CA ALA A 29 -18.91 -17.33 12.89
C ALA A 29 -17.81 -17.03 13.93
N VAL A 30 -16.63 -17.63 13.80
CA VAL A 30 -15.48 -17.37 14.66
C VAL A 30 -15.04 -15.91 14.54
N ILE A 31 -14.85 -15.38 13.33
CA ILE A 31 -14.44 -13.98 13.14
C ILE A 31 -15.48 -13.00 13.67
N LYS A 32 -16.79 -13.27 13.49
CA LYS A 32 -17.85 -12.44 14.07
C LYS A 32 -17.75 -12.39 15.59
N LYS A 33 -17.49 -13.52 16.23
CA LYS A 33 -17.30 -13.59 17.68
C LYS A 33 -16.05 -12.82 18.11
N GLU A 34 -14.92 -13.07 17.49
CA GLU A 34 -13.65 -12.38 17.79
C GLU A 34 -13.76 -10.85 17.62
N LEU A 35 -14.43 -10.37 16.58
CA LEU A 35 -14.67 -8.93 16.39
C LEU A 35 -15.62 -8.35 17.44
N ALA A 36 -16.60 -9.13 17.92
CA ALA A 36 -17.48 -8.72 19.01
C ALA A 36 -16.74 -8.66 20.34
N ASP A 37 -15.89 -9.66 20.64
CA ASP A 37 -15.08 -9.73 21.85
C ASP A 37 -14.09 -8.54 21.92
N ASN A 38 -13.55 -8.12 20.77
CA ASN A 38 -12.63 -6.99 20.66
C ASN A 38 -13.30 -5.64 20.33
N PHE A 39 -14.62 -5.57 20.34
CA PHE A 39 -15.36 -4.39 19.85
C PHE A 39 -15.01 -3.10 20.61
N GLN A 40 -14.83 -3.17 21.92
CA GLN A 40 -14.47 -1.97 22.72
C GLN A 40 -13.08 -1.44 22.39
N ALA A 41 -12.12 -2.33 22.13
CA ALA A 41 -10.76 -1.95 21.73
C ALA A 41 -10.74 -1.36 20.31
N ILE A 42 -11.54 -1.92 19.39
CA ILE A 42 -11.72 -1.33 18.05
C ILE A 42 -12.35 0.07 18.19
N LYS A 43 -13.41 0.19 19.01
CA LYS A 43 -14.12 1.45 19.23
C LYS A 43 -13.24 2.56 19.80
N SER A 44 -12.29 2.24 20.67
CA SER A 44 -11.38 3.26 21.22
C SER A 44 -10.33 3.75 20.21
N LEU A 45 -10.02 2.94 19.18
CA LEU A 45 -9.02 3.28 18.15
C LEU A 45 -9.61 3.95 16.91
N VAL A 46 -10.88 3.67 16.58
CA VAL A 46 -11.52 4.18 15.36
C VAL A 46 -11.67 5.71 15.42
N PRO A 47 -11.20 6.47 14.40
CA PRO A 47 -11.38 7.91 14.31
C PRO A 47 -12.85 8.32 14.10
N LYS A 48 -13.17 9.58 14.43
CA LYS A 48 -14.53 10.15 14.35
C LYS A 48 -15.24 10.02 12.99
N HIS A 49 -14.51 9.88 11.89
CA HIS A 49 -15.06 9.77 10.54
C HIS A 49 -15.40 8.32 10.14
N MET A 50 -15.27 7.36 11.06
CA MET A 50 -15.51 5.94 10.84
C MET A 50 -16.29 5.34 12.01
N THR A 51 -16.97 4.22 11.79
CA THR A 51 -17.65 3.47 12.86
C THR A 51 -17.12 2.03 12.96
N PRO A 52 -17.02 1.46 14.18
CA PRO A 52 -16.57 0.09 14.38
C PRO A 52 -17.43 -0.96 13.66
N GLU A 53 -18.75 -0.76 13.60
CA GLU A 53 -19.69 -1.67 12.94
C GLU A 53 -19.48 -1.68 11.42
N ARG A 54 -19.20 -0.51 10.85
CA ARG A 54 -18.86 -0.38 9.43
C ARG A 54 -17.55 -1.11 9.14
N LEU A 55 -16.53 -0.92 9.98
CA LEU A 55 -15.25 -1.59 9.82
C LEU A 55 -15.40 -3.12 9.89
N ALA A 56 -16.12 -3.65 10.89
CA ALA A 56 -16.40 -5.09 10.99
C ALA A 56 -17.12 -5.65 9.76
N ARG A 57 -18.10 -4.92 9.21
CA ARG A 57 -18.84 -5.33 7.99
C ARG A 57 -17.93 -5.36 6.77
N ILE A 58 -17.07 -4.37 6.61
CA ILE A 58 -16.13 -4.29 5.49
C ILE A 58 -15.11 -5.44 5.59
N THR A 59 -14.63 -5.77 6.79
CA THR A 59 -13.75 -6.92 7.03
C THR A 59 -14.39 -8.25 6.59
N LEU A 60 -15.64 -8.52 6.99
CA LEU A 60 -16.36 -9.72 6.57
C LEU A 60 -16.55 -9.77 5.05
N THR A 61 -16.74 -8.61 4.43
CA THR A 61 -16.84 -8.48 2.97
C THR A 61 -15.50 -8.79 2.30
N ALA A 62 -14.37 -8.35 2.88
CA ALA A 62 -13.04 -8.64 2.38
C ALA A 62 -12.71 -10.14 2.46
N ILE A 63 -13.03 -10.81 3.57
CA ILE A 63 -12.87 -12.28 3.72
C ILE A 63 -13.66 -13.03 2.65
N SER A 64 -14.88 -12.60 2.37
CA SER A 64 -15.73 -13.22 1.35
C SER A 64 -15.17 -13.06 -0.07
N ARG A 65 -14.41 -11.99 -0.33
CA ARG A 65 -13.78 -11.72 -1.64
C ARG A 65 -12.43 -12.39 -1.80
N THR A 66 -11.73 -12.66 -0.71
CA THR A 66 -10.42 -13.31 -0.71
C THR A 66 -10.51 -14.60 0.11
N PRO A 67 -10.98 -15.72 -0.48
CA PRO A 67 -11.22 -16.97 0.24
C PRO A 67 -9.99 -17.52 0.98
N ALA A 68 -8.77 -17.21 0.51
CA ALA A 68 -7.53 -17.58 1.18
C ALA A 68 -7.37 -16.95 2.59
N LEU A 69 -8.13 -15.90 2.93
CA LEU A 69 -8.19 -15.36 4.28
C LEU A 69 -8.84 -16.33 5.28
N ILE A 70 -9.63 -17.31 4.82
CA ILE A 70 -10.23 -18.35 5.67
C ILE A 70 -9.18 -19.28 6.27
N ASP A 71 -8.02 -19.40 5.63
CA ASP A 71 -6.91 -20.20 6.13
C ASP A 71 -6.04 -19.44 7.15
N CYS A 72 -6.25 -18.12 7.29
CA CYS A 72 -5.50 -17.29 8.23
C CYS A 72 -5.94 -17.50 9.67
N THR A 73 -5.04 -17.26 10.63
CA THR A 73 -5.42 -17.30 12.05
C THR A 73 -6.42 -16.19 12.38
N PRO A 74 -7.49 -16.47 13.16
CA PRO A 74 -8.45 -15.44 13.57
C PRO A 74 -7.80 -14.24 14.25
N ALA A 75 -6.79 -14.49 15.10
CA ALA A 75 -6.04 -13.44 15.79
C ALA A 75 -5.35 -12.47 14.81
N SER A 76 -4.76 -12.97 13.71
CA SER A 76 -4.13 -12.10 12.70
C SER A 76 -5.15 -11.23 11.94
N ILE A 77 -6.37 -11.74 11.73
CA ILE A 77 -7.46 -10.95 11.12
C ILE A 77 -7.86 -9.81 12.05
N VAL A 78 -8.06 -10.08 13.34
CA VAL A 78 -8.40 -9.02 14.31
C VAL A 78 -7.26 -8.00 14.41
N GLY A 79 -6.00 -8.44 14.47
CA GLY A 79 -4.84 -7.55 14.45
C GLY A 79 -4.81 -6.64 13.22
N ALA A 80 -5.12 -7.18 12.04
CA ALA A 80 -5.23 -6.38 10.82
C ALA A 80 -6.39 -5.37 10.87
N VAL A 81 -7.51 -5.70 11.51
CA VAL A 81 -8.63 -4.76 11.74
C VAL A 81 -8.25 -3.66 12.73
N MET A 82 -7.47 -3.98 13.77
CA MET A 82 -6.97 -2.98 14.72
C MET A 82 -6.04 -1.97 14.03
N ASN A 83 -5.20 -2.43 13.08
CA ASN A 83 -4.42 -1.54 12.21
C ASN A 83 -5.33 -0.63 11.36
N CYS A 84 -6.37 -1.18 10.74
CA CYS A 84 -7.37 -0.40 10.00
C CYS A 84 -8.00 0.69 10.87
N ALA A 85 -8.42 0.32 12.08
CA ALA A 85 -9.01 1.23 13.05
C ALA A 85 -8.03 2.35 13.41
N THR A 86 -6.81 2.02 13.84
CA THR A 86 -5.77 2.98 14.26
C THR A 86 -5.43 4.00 13.18
N LEU A 87 -5.42 3.58 11.91
CA LEU A 87 -5.11 4.44 10.77
C LEU A 87 -6.33 5.15 10.19
N GLY A 88 -7.55 4.76 10.60
CA GLY A 88 -8.77 5.21 9.95
C GLY A 88 -8.79 4.87 8.46
N LEU A 89 -8.33 3.67 8.09
CA LEU A 89 -8.34 3.15 6.73
C LEU A 89 -9.25 1.92 6.65
N GLU A 90 -10.01 1.83 5.57
CA GLU A 90 -10.92 0.70 5.34
C GLU A 90 -10.30 -0.29 4.34
N PRO A 91 -10.37 -1.61 4.59
CA PRO A 91 -9.96 -2.61 3.62
C PRO A 91 -11.02 -2.73 2.51
N ASN A 92 -10.98 -1.77 1.59
CA ASN A 92 -11.99 -1.55 0.55
C ASN A 92 -11.41 -1.77 -0.85
N LEU A 93 -12.29 -1.81 -1.86
CA LEU A 93 -11.89 -1.95 -3.27
C LEU A 93 -11.28 -0.67 -3.87
N ILE A 94 -11.45 0.46 -3.18
CA ILE A 94 -11.00 1.76 -3.69
C ILE A 94 -9.47 1.87 -3.57
N GLY A 95 -8.85 1.04 -2.71
CA GLY A 95 -7.41 0.86 -2.60
C GLY A 95 -6.78 1.64 -1.43
N HIS A 96 -7.55 1.85 -0.36
CA HIS A 96 -7.04 2.47 0.87
C HIS A 96 -6.19 1.50 1.68
N ALA A 97 -6.69 0.28 1.85
CA ALA A 97 -5.98 -0.79 2.53
C ALA A 97 -6.42 -2.16 2.00
N TYR A 98 -5.60 -3.17 2.27
CA TYR A 98 -5.81 -4.54 1.85
C TYR A 98 -5.54 -5.50 3.01
N LEU A 99 -6.34 -6.57 3.08
CA LEU A 99 -6.09 -7.72 3.95
C LEU A 99 -5.48 -8.81 3.07
N VAL A 100 -4.20 -9.12 3.31
CA VAL A 100 -3.44 -10.01 2.44
C VAL A 100 -3.01 -11.26 3.21
N PRO A 101 -3.36 -12.47 2.73
CA PRO A 101 -2.90 -13.70 3.36
C PRO A 101 -1.43 -13.94 3.03
N PHE A 102 -0.61 -14.14 4.06
CA PHE A 102 0.80 -14.49 3.93
C PHE A 102 1.13 -15.72 4.76
N LYS A 103 2.00 -16.58 4.22
CA LYS A 103 2.53 -17.70 4.98
C LYS A 103 3.70 -17.22 5.83
N ASN A 104 3.57 -17.31 7.14
CA ASN A 104 4.66 -17.03 8.05
C ASN A 104 5.62 -18.24 8.08
N ASN A 105 6.86 -18.03 7.65
CA ASN A 105 7.85 -19.10 7.53
C ASN A 105 8.34 -19.61 8.89
N ARG A 106 8.23 -18.81 9.95
CA ARG A 106 8.61 -19.17 11.32
C ARG A 106 7.52 -20.01 11.98
N THR A 107 6.29 -19.52 12.00
CA THR A 107 5.16 -20.22 12.65
C THR A 107 4.54 -21.31 11.78
N LYS A 108 4.86 -21.33 10.47
CA LYS A 108 4.27 -22.18 9.43
C LYS A 108 2.75 -22.01 9.26
N GLN A 109 2.18 -20.95 9.84
CA GLN A 109 0.76 -20.62 9.75
C GLN A 109 0.51 -19.61 8.64
N MET A 110 -0.71 -19.61 8.11
CA MET A 110 -1.19 -18.51 7.30
C MET A 110 -1.66 -17.40 8.25
N GLU A 111 -1.22 -16.17 8.00
CA GLU A 111 -1.54 -14.99 8.79
C GLU A 111 -2.07 -13.91 7.85
N CYS A 112 -3.05 -13.15 8.32
CA CYS A 112 -3.53 -11.96 7.64
C CYS A 112 -2.61 -10.79 7.95
N GLN A 113 -2.06 -10.19 6.90
CA GLN A 113 -1.32 -8.94 6.97
C GLN A 113 -2.20 -7.78 6.51
N PHE A 114 -2.14 -6.70 7.28
CA PHE A 114 -2.68 -5.41 6.86
C PHE A 114 -1.64 -4.70 5.98
N GLN A 115 -2.06 -4.27 4.80
CA GLN A 115 -1.21 -3.48 3.90
C GLN A 115 -1.92 -2.20 3.49
N ILE A 116 -1.25 -1.08 3.63
CA ILE A 116 -1.75 0.23 3.19
C ILE A 116 -1.63 0.29 1.67
N GLY A 117 -2.69 0.67 0.97
CA GLY A 117 -2.65 0.95 -0.46
C GLY A 117 -2.11 2.35 -0.74
N TYR A 118 -1.62 2.61 -1.96
CA TYR A 118 -1.05 3.92 -2.31
C TYR A 118 -2.05 5.08 -2.08
N LYS A 119 -3.36 4.85 -2.31
CA LYS A 119 -4.39 5.86 -2.01
C LYS A 119 -4.58 6.08 -0.51
N GLY A 120 -4.45 5.03 0.30
CA GLY A 120 -4.46 5.14 1.75
C GLY A 120 -3.27 5.96 2.24
N GLN A 121 -2.09 5.78 1.66
CA GLN A 121 -0.92 6.61 1.97
C GLN A 121 -1.18 8.08 1.61
N ILE A 122 -1.73 8.34 0.41
CA ILE A 122 -2.11 9.70 -0.02
C ILE A 122 -3.10 10.34 0.98
N ASP A 123 -4.11 9.58 1.42
CA ASP A 123 -5.11 10.06 2.37
C ASP A 123 -4.48 10.37 3.74
N LEU A 124 -3.65 9.47 4.27
CA LEU A 124 -2.90 9.69 5.51
C LEU A 124 -2.00 10.94 5.43
N ILE A 125 -1.29 11.11 4.31
CA ILE A 125 -0.43 12.29 4.10
C ILE A 125 -1.27 13.56 4.04
N ARG A 126 -2.41 13.58 3.33
CA ARG A 126 -3.29 14.76 3.27
C ARG A 126 -3.85 15.15 4.64
N ARG A 127 -4.13 14.18 5.51
CA ARG A 127 -4.64 14.42 6.87
C ARG A 127 -3.65 15.15 7.78
N THR A 128 -2.35 15.16 7.46
CA THR A 128 -1.34 15.98 8.19
C THR A 128 -1.65 17.47 8.12
N GLY A 129 -2.31 17.90 7.05
CA GLY A 129 -2.65 19.30 6.83
C GLY A 129 -1.55 20.13 6.19
N ASP A 130 -0.29 19.70 6.17
CA ASP A 130 0.82 20.49 5.59
C ASP A 130 0.91 20.35 4.06
N VAL A 131 0.46 19.20 3.55
CA VAL A 131 0.46 18.87 2.12
C VAL A 131 -0.81 19.39 1.44
N SER A 132 -0.67 20.37 0.55
CA SER A 132 -1.78 20.94 -0.22
C SER A 132 -2.18 20.05 -1.40
N LYS A 133 -1.21 19.43 -2.07
CA LYS A 133 -1.42 18.53 -3.21
C LYS A 133 -0.46 17.37 -3.13
N ILE A 134 -0.93 16.18 -3.49
CA ILE A 134 -0.11 14.98 -3.62
C ILE A 134 -0.69 14.09 -4.71
N TYR A 135 0.20 13.54 -5.53
CA TYR A 135 -0.10 12.72 -6.69
C TYR A 135 0.83 11.51 -6.74
N ALA A 136 0.36 10.42 -7.33
CA ALA A 136 1.19 9.29 -7.71
C ALA A 136 0.69 8.74 -9.03
N GLU A 137 1.50 8.86 -10.08
CA GLU A 137 1.08 8.59 -11.45
C GLU A 137 2.02 7.66 -12.21
N THR A 138 1.45 7.04 -13.23
CA THR A 138 2.15 6.23 -14.23
C THR A 138 2.45 7.13 -15.42
N VAL A 139 3.64 6.99 -15.99
CA VAL A 139 4.05 7.61 -17.24
C VAL A 139 4.20 6.52 -18.27
N TYR A 140 3.53 6.68 -19.40
CA TYR A 140 3.55 5.76 -20.52
C TYR A 140 4.55 6.20 -21.59
N GLU A 141 4.92 5.27 -22.46
CA GLU A 141 5.95 5.45 -23.48
C GLU A 141 5.70 6.67 -24.39
N ASN A 142 4.44 6.99 -24.66
CA ASN A 142 4.04 8.07 -25.56
C ASN A 142 3.61 9.35 -24.84
N ASP A 143 3.72 9.40 -23.51
CA ASP A 143 3.46 10.63 -22.75
C ASP A 143 4.63 11.61 -22.88
N LEU A 144 4.32 12.91 -22.80
CA LEU A 144 5.34 13.93 -22.59
C LEU A 144 5.66 13.99 -21.09
N PHE A 145 6.87 13.57 -20.74
CA PHE A 145 7.34 13.61 -19.36
C PHE A 145 8.73 14.25 -19.26
N ILE A 146 8.80 15.44 -18.67
CA ILE A 146 10.03 16.19 -18.46
C ILE A 146 10.15 16.52 -16.99
N TYR A 147 11.34 16.37 -16.43
CA TYR A 147 11.61 16.80 -15.06
C TYR A 147 13.04 17.32 -14.92
N ILE A 148 13.20 18.26 -14.00
CA ILE A 148 14.48 18.81 -13.56
C ILE A 148 14.60 18.54 -12.06
N LYS A 149 15.75 17.98 -11.68
CA LYS A 149 16.17 17.88 -10.27
C LYS A 149 17.18 18.98 -9.98
N GLY A 150 17.38 19.30 -8.70
CA GLY A 150 18.28 20.36 -8.25
C GLY A 150 17.56 21.32 -7.33
N GLU A 151 17.98 22.58 -7.34
CA GLU A 151 17.38 23.66 -6.55
C GLU A 151 15.98 24.04 -7.07
N ASP A 152 15.85 24.32 -8.37
CA ASP A 152 14.55 24.59 -9.01
C ASP A 152 13.95 23.32 -9.61
N LYS A 153 13.38 22.48 -8.73
CA LYS A 153 12.73 21.23 -9.13
C LYS A 153 11.48 21.52 -9.95
N ARG A 154 11.40 20.94 -11.14
CA ARG A 154 10.24 21.04 -12.03
C ARG A 154 9.84 19.68 -12.57
N LEU A 155 8.54 19.47 -12.77
CA LEU A 155 8.00 18.25 -13.36
C LEU A 155 6.79 18.60 -14.21
N VAL A 156 6.81 18.12 -15.46
CA VAL A 156 5.70 18.24 -16.41
C VAL A 156 5.36 16.83 -16.88
N HIS A 157 4.07 16.50 -16.78
CA HIS A 157 3.51 15.27 -17.30
C HIS A 157 2.26 15.62 -18.12
N VAL A 158 2.32 15.37 -19.43
CA VAL A 158 1.18 15.54 -20.34
C VAL A 158 0.89 14.18 -20.98
N PRO A 159 -0.28 13.59 -20.70
CA PRO A 159 -0.70 12.33 -21.31
C PRO A 159 -0.75 12.43 -22.83
N PHE A 160 -0.52 11.29 -23.49
CA PHE A 160 -0.48 11.18 -24.95
C PHE A 160 -1.69 11.84 -25.65
N ASP A 161 -2.90 11.62 -25.14
CA ASP A 161 -4.14 12.15 -25.73
C ASP A 161 -4.26 13.67 -25.66
N MET A 162 -3.50 14.34 -24.77
CA MET A 162 -3.49 15.79 -24.61
C MET A 162 -2.42 16.49 -25.45
N LEU A 163 -1.52 15.75 -26.11
CA LEU A 163 -0.38 16.33 -26.83
C LEU A 163 -0.79 17.19 -28.03
N HIS A 164 -1.92 16.92 -28.65
CA HIS A 164 -2.44 17.72 -29.76
C HIS A 164 -2.72 19.18 -29.36
N HIS A 165 -3.04 19.44 -28.07
CA HIS A 165 -3.20 20.81 -27.57
C HIS A 165 -1.88 21.59 -27.49
N LEU A 166 -0.73 20.90 -27.53
CA LEU A 166 0.59 21.51 -27.49
C LEU A 166 1.15 21.77 -28.90
N GLU A 167 0.40 21.52 -29.96
CA GLU A 167 0.89 21.67 -31.33
C GLU A 167 1.33 23.09 -31.67
N ASN A 168 0.62 24.08 -31.11
CA ASN A 168 0.87 25.50 -31.27
C ASN A 168 1.61 26.12 -30.08
N PHE A 169 2.19 25.29 -29.20
CA PHE A 169 2.98 25.77 -28.08
C PHE A 169 4.18 26.59 -28.60
N THR A 170 4.24 27.85 -28.17
CA THR A 170 5.34 28.76 -28.52
C THR A 170 6.22 28.93 -27.29
N PRO A 171 7.43 28.34 -27.26
CA PRO A 171 8.29 28.40 -26.08
C PRO A 171 8.80 29.81 -25.86
N SER A 172 8.86 30.24 -24.59
CA SER A 172 9.66 31.40 -24.21
C SER A 172 11.14 31.10 -24.46
N LYS A 173 11.86 32.05 -25.07
CA LYS A 173 13.31 31.89 -25.33
C LYS A 173 14.16 31.96 -24.07
N ASP A 174 13.60 32.50 -22.99
CA ASP A 174 14.31 32.71 -21.73
C ASP A 174 13.96 31.66 -20.67
N ASP A 175 12.97 30.80 -20.91
CA ASP A 175 12.63 29.70 -20.00
C ASP A 175 13.19 28.37 -20.53
N PHE A 176 14.15 27.82 -19.78
CA PHE A 176 14.79 26.54 -20.10
C PHE A 176 13.79 25.37 -20.20
N MET A 177 12.74 25.35 -19.37
CA MET A 177 11.71 24.30 -19.45
C MET A 177 10.89 24.41 -20.72
N ASP A 178 10.55 25.61 -21.16
CA ASP A 178 9.80 25.81 -22.40
C ASP A 178 10.59 25.28 -23.60
N ILE A 179 11.91 25.54 -23.62
CA ILE A 179 12.81 25.01 -24.65
C ILE A 179 12.85 23.47 -24.60
N MET A 180 12.99 22.87 -23.41
CA MET A 180 12.95 21.41 -23.26
C MET A 180 11.61 20.82 -23.70
N MET A 181 10.49 21.48 -23.37
CA MET A 181 9.16 21.07 -23.80
C MET A 181 9.03 21.09 -25.32
N ALA A 182 9.46 22.17 -25.98
CA ALA A 182 9.41 22.26 -27.44
C ALA A 182 10.22 21.14 -28.12
N GLN A 183 11.42 20.84 -27.61
CA GLN A 183 12.24 19.73 -28.11
C GLN A 183 11.56 18.37 -27.91
N ALA A 184 10.99 18.12 -26.73
CA ALA A 184 10.32 16.86 -26.44
C ALA A 184 9.02 16.69 -27.23
N ILE A 185 8.23 17.74 -27.42
CA ILE A 185 7.05 17.74 -28.29
C ILE A 185 7.47 17.34 -29.71
N GLY A 186 8.57 17.90 -30.24
CA GLY A 186 9.13 17.51 -31.54
C GLY A 186 9.47 16.02 -31.61
N ALA A 187 10.14 15.48 -30.59
CA ALA A 187 10.53 14.07 -30.51
C ALA A 187 9.35 13.09 -30.32
N ILE A 188 8.22 13.55 -29.78
CA ILE A 188 7.02 12.71 -29.62
C ILE A 188 6.16 12.76 -30.88
N LYS A 189 6.05 13.92 -31.56
CA LYS A 189 5.36 14.03 -32.86
C LYS A 189 5.92 13.04 -33.90
N SER A 190 7.22 12.74 -33.86
CA SER A 190 7.82 11.75 -34.76
C SER A 190 7.42 10.30 -34.48
N ARG A 191 6.74 10.01 -33.35
CA ARG A 191 6.38 8.64 -32.95
C ARG A 191 5.06 8.14 -33.54
N GLY A 192 4.16 9.03 -33.96
CA GLY A 192 2.90 8.68 -34.64
C GLY A 192 2.06 7.61 -33.93
N ALA A 193 2.01 7.63 -32.59
CA ALA A 193 1.32 6.61 -31.82
C ALA A 193 -0.21 6.75 -31.93
N ASN A 194 -0.93 5.61 -31.95
CA ASN A 194 -2.40 5.59 -31.85
C ASN A 194 -2.88 5.31 -30.42
N ASP A 195 -1.95 5.07 -29.48
CA ASP A 195 -2.22 4.77 -28.08
C ASP A 195 -1.09 5.27 -27.16
N GLN A 196 -1.31 5.22 -25.85
CA GLN A 196 -0.37 5.70 -24.83
C GLN A 196 0.93 4.87 -24.72
N GLY A 197 0.96 3.63 -25.23
CA GLY A 197 2.06 2.69 -25.10
C GLY A 197 2.12 2.00 -23.73
N LYS A 198 3.26 1.36 -23.44
CA LYS A 198 3.46 0.64 -22.16
C LYS A 198 3.89 1.60 -21.03
N PRO A 199 3.63 1.26 -19.75
CA PRO A 199 4.20 1.97 -18.61
C PRO A 199 5.74 1.94 -18.66
N VAL A 200 6.38 3.11 -18.58
CA VAL A 200 7.85 3.23 -18.59
C VAL A 200 8.41 3.80 -17.30
N ARG A 201 7.59 4.51 -16.52
CA ARG A 201 8.03 5.21 -15.32
C ARG A 201 6.85 5.48 -14.39
N TYR A 202 7.16 5.68 -13.12
CA TYR A 202 6.22 6.05 -12.09
C TYR A 202 6.80 7.24 -11.33
N TYR A 203 5.94 8.09 -10.81
CA TYR A 203 6.37 9.18 -9.94
C TYR A 203 5.35 9.46 -8.85
N SER A 204 5.83 10.07 -7.77
CA SER A 204 4.99 10.76 -6.81
C SER A 204 5.50 12.19 -6.64
N ALA A 205 4.59 13.13 -6.51
CA ALA A 205 4.90 14.54 -6.35
C ALA A 205 3.97 15.15 -5.32
N TYR A 206 4.48 16.11 -4.55
CA TYR A 206 3.69 16.86 -3.58
C TYR A 206 3.95 18.36 -3.66
N ARG A 207 2.99 19.12 -3.15
CA ARG A 207 3.14 20.54 -2.88
C ARG A 207 2.68 20.80 -1.46
N LEU A 208 3.45 21.58 -0.71
CA LEU A 208 3.06 22.05 0.62
C LEU A 208 2.15 23.28 0.52
N LYS A 209 1.62 23.73 1.66
CA LYS A 209 0.82 24.95 1.73
C LYS A 209 1.62 26.23 1.45
N ASP A 210 2.91 26.25 1.78
CA ASP A 210 3.82 27.37 1.51
C ASP A 210 4.30 27.43 0.05
N GLY A 211 3.92 26.44 -0.77
CA GLY A 211 4.26 26.36 -2.19
C GLY A 211 5.46 25.46 -2.49
N ALA A 212 6.21 25.00 -1.48
CA ALA A 212 7.34 24.09 -1.67
C ALA A 212 6.90 22.84 -2.44
N PHE A 213 7.74 22.40 -3.37
CA PHE A 213 7.45 21.33 -4.31
C PHE A 213 8.59 20.33 -4.35
N ASP A 214 8.24 19.05 -4.32
CA ASP A 214 9.20 17.98 -4.53
C ASP A 214 8.54 16.77 -5.20
N PHE A 215 9.37 15.91 -5.78
CA PHE A 215 8.92 14.70 -6.44
C PHE A 215 9.99 13.61 -6.42
N VAL A 216 9.52 12.37 -6.45
CA VAL A 216 10.34 11.18 -6.68
C VAL A 216 9.86 10.49 -7.94
N THR A 217 10.80 9.99 -8.74
CA THR A 217 10.51 9.22 -9.96
C THR A 217 11.35 7.95 -10.00
N MET A 218 10.77 6.88 -10.52
CA MET A 218 11.41 5.59 -10.75
C MET A 218 11.02 5.05 -12.13
N THR A 219 11.98 4.53 -12.90
CA THR A 219 11.66 3.79 -14.14
C THR A 219 10.95 2.47 -13.81
N ALA A 220 10.23 1.91 -14.77
CA ALA A 220 9.61 0.59 -14.61
C ALA A 220 10.64 -0.49 -14.23
N GLU A 221 11.85 -0.41 -14.79
CA GLU A 221 12.97 -1.30 -14.45
C GLU A 221 13.47 -1.09 -13.01
N GLN A 222 13.58 0.16 -12.56
CA GLN A 222 13.96 0.47 -11.17
C GLN A 222 12.93 -0.06 -10.18
N CYS A 223 11.64 0.07 -10.50
CA CYS A 223 10.58 -0.51 -9.68
C CYS A 223 10.63 -2.03 -9.66
N GLN A 224 10.87 -2.66 -10.81
CA GLN A 224 11.04 -4.12 -10.89
C GLN A 224 12.24 -4.58 -10.06
N LYS A 225 13.36 -3.87 -10.13
CA LYS A 225 14.53 -4.14 -9.29
C LYS A 225 14.22 -3.99 -7.81
N HIS A 226 13.54 -2.91 -7.41
CA HIS A 226 13.10 -2.70 -6.03
C HIS A 226 12.21 -3.86 -5.55
N ALA A 227 11.22 -4.27 -6.36
CA ALA A 227 10.37 -5.42 -6.07
C ALA A 227 11.21 -6.69 -5.87
N MET A 228 12.16 -6.94 -6.77
CA MET A 228 13.08 -8.08 -6.75
C MET A 228 14.08 -8.06 -5.59
N THR A 229 14.33 -6.91 -4.96
CA THR A 229 15.19 -6.80 -3.78
C THR A 229 14.37 -6.93 -2.50
N HIS A 230 13.29 -6.15 -2.35
CA HIS A 230 12.65 -5.93 -1.04
C HIS A 230 11.38 -6.75 -0.81
N SER A 231 10.79 -7.38 -1.84
CA SER A 231 9.53 -8.11 -1.66
C SER A 231 9.75 -9.55 -1.18
N ALA A 232 8.90 -10.04 -0.27
CA ALA A 232 8.77 -11.48 0.00
C ALA A 232 7.97 -12.21 -1.10
N ALA A 233 7.30 -11.47 -1.99
CA ALA A 233 6.44 -12.01 -3.04
C ALA A 233 7.23 -12.41 -4.31
N LYS A 234 8.18 -13.32 -4.14
CA LYS A 234 8.97 -13.92 -5.22
C LYS A 234 8.89 -15.43 -5.13
N LYS A 235 8.72 -16.09 -6.28
CA LYS A 235 8.79 -17.54 -6.39
C LYS A 235 9.57 -17.89 -7.65
N ASP A 236 10.59 -18.74 -7.51
CA ASP A 236 11.43 -19.22 -8.63
C ASP A 236 11.99 -18.07 -9.50
N GLY A 237 12.44 -16.99 -8.85
CA GLY A 237 12.99 -15.80 -9.53
C GLY A 237 11.96 -14.90 -10.23
N LYS A 238 10.66 -15.17 -10.07
CA LYS A 238 9.56 -14.38 -10.65
C LYS A 238 8.74 -13.71 -9.56
N LEU A 239 8.25 -12.50 -9.86
CA LEU A 239 7.30 -11.81 -8.99
C LEU A 239 5.98 -12.58 -8.94
N VAL A 240 5.43 -12.69 -7.74
CA VAL A 240 4.11 -13.29 -7.46
C VAL A 240 3.27 -12.34 -6.61
N GLY A 241 1.99 -12.66 -6.43
CA GLY A 241 1.10 -11.88 -5.58
C GLY A 241 0.93 -10.43 -6.05
N PRO A 242 0.88 -9.44 -5.13
CA PRO A 242 0.56 -8.05 -5.46
C PRO A 242 1.47 -7.42 -6.53
N TRP A 243 2.76 -7.79 -6.55
CA TRP A 243 3.71 -7.29 -7.54
C TRP A 243 3.49 -7.86 -8.95
N LYS A 244 2.82 -9.01 -9.07
CA LYS A 244 2.42 -9.57 -10.37
C LYS A 244 1.09 -8.98 -10.83
N ASP A 245 0.09 -8.99 -9.95
CA ASP A 245 -1.30 -8.68 -10.32
C ASP A 245 -1.59 -7.17 -10.31
N HIS A 246 -0.81 -6.40 -9.54
CA HIS A 246 -1.02 -4.96 -9.32
C HIS A 246 0.29 -4.17 -9.38
N PHE A 247 1.18 -4.51 -10.32
CA PHE A 247 2.52 -3.93 -10.46
C PHE A 247 2.53 -2.39 -10.41
N GLU A 248 1.69 -1.72 -11.21
CA GLU A 248 1.66 -0.25 -11.25
C GLU A 248 1.29 0.37 -9.89
N SER A 249 0.31 -0.21 -9.19
CA SER A 249 -0.10 0.27 -7.87
C SER A 249 1.02 0.11 -6.84
N MET A 250 1.79 -0.97 -6.93
CA MET A 250 2.96 -1.20 -6.09
C MET A 250 4.09 -0.22 -6.40
N CYS A 251 4.30 0.12 -7.68
CA CYS A 251 5.27 1.14 -8.08
C CYS A 251 4.89 2.53 -7.55
N LYS A 252 3.61 2.92 -7.67
CA LYS A 252 3.08 4.19 -7.13
C LYS A 252 3.25 4.24 -5.61
N LYS A 253 2.91 3.16 -4.91
CA LYS A 253 3.13 3.01 -3.45
C LYS A 253 4.60 3.20 -3.09
N THR A 254 5.50 2.59 -3.85
CA THR A 254 6.95 2.70 -3.63
C THR A 254 7.43 4.14 -3.80
N CYS A 255 6.98 4.83 -4.85
CA CYS A 255 7.33 6.25 -5.07
C CYS A 255 6.86 7.14 -3.91
N ILE A 256 5.65 6.91 -3.37
CA ILE A 256 5.14 7.64 -2.20
C ILE A 256 5.99 7.36 -0.97
N LYS A 257 6.36 6.10 -0.69
CA LYS A 257 7.21 5.73 0.46
C LYS A 257 8.58 6.40 0.37
N GLU A 258 9.21 6.38 -0.80
CA GLU A 258 10.51 7.05 -0.99
C GLU A 258 10.41 8.57 -0.83
N MET A 259 9.34 9.18 -1.34
CA MET A 259 9.07 10.61 -1.18
C MET A 259 8.81 10.98 0.28
N ALA A 260 8.07 10.16 1.02
CA ALA A 260 7.68 10.42 2.40
C ALA A 260 8.86 10.53 3.38
N LYS A 261 10.01 9.93 3.06
CA LYS A 261 11.24 10.05 3.86
C LYS A 261 11.76 11.48 3.99
N TYR A 262 11.45 12.33 3.00
CA TYR A 262 11.93 13.71 2.92
C TYR A 262 10.81 14.74 3.13
N MET A 263 9.56 14.29 3.27
CA MET A 263 8.45 15.20 3.51
C MET A 263 8.49 15.71 4.95
N PRO A 264 8.23 17.02 5.18
CA PRO A 264 8.05 17.58 6.51
C PRO A 264 6.65 17.21 7.04
N ILE A 265 6.43 15.92 7.28
CA ILE A 265 5.22 15.39 7.90
C ILE A 265 5.55 14.91 9.32
N SER A 266 4.54 14.85 10.20
CA SER A 266 4.76 14.42 11.58
C SER A 266 5.40 13.03 11.65
N ILE A 267 6.28 12.84 12.65
CA ILE A 267 6.96 11.56 12.92
C ILE A 267 5.94 10.43 13.04
N GLU A 268 4.80 10.67 13.70
CA GLU A 268 3.71 9.70 13.83
C GLU A 268 3.21 9.18 12.47
N VAL A 269 3.08 10.04 11.47
CA VAL A 269 2.66 9.63 10.12
C VAL A 269 3.79 8.90 9.39
N GLN A 270 5.05 9.31 9.58
CA GLN A 270 6.20 8.59 9.03
C GLN A 270 6.28 7.16 9.59
N GLU A 271 6.14 6.99 10.91
CA GLU A 271 6.12 5.69 11.57
C GLU A 271 4.99 4.83 11.02
N LYS A 272 3.76 5.36 10.97
CA LYS A 272 2.58 4.66 10.43
C LYS A 272 2.74 4.21 8.98
N LEU A 273 3.43 4.99 8.14
CA LEU A 273 3.75 4.62 6.76
C LEU A 273 4.89 3.58 6.67
N SER A 274 5.76 3.53 7.68
CA SER A 274 6.90 2.60 7.75
C SER A 274 6.52 1.21 8.27
N THR A 275 5.56 1.13 9.22
CA THR A 275 5.07 -0.12 9.83
C THR A 275 4.09 -0.92 8.96
N ASP A 276 3.91 -0.48 7.70
CA ASP A 276 3.16 -1.19 6.68
C ASP A 276 3.64 -2.65 6.58
N GLU A 277 2.73 -3.62 6.73
CA GLU A 277 2.96 -5.09 6.76
C GLU A 277 3.17 -5.74 8.15
N ALA A 278 3.25 -4.98 9.25
CA ALA A 278 3.36 -5.59 10.58
C ALA A 278 2.08 -6.32 11.00
N VAL A 279 2.22 -7.60 11.36
CA VAL A 279 1.14 -8.37 12.00
C VAL A 279 1.11 -8.00 13.48
N LEU A 280 0.04 -7.34 13.91
CA LEU A 280 -0.24 -7.11 15.32
C LEU A 280 -0.81 -8.39 15.95
N LYS A 281 -0.27 -8.79 17.09
CA LYS A 281 -0.84 -9.84 17.94
C LYS A 281 -1.49 -9.21 19.16
N LEU A 282 -2.71 -9.65 19.48
CA LEU A 282 -3.39 -9.24 20.70
C LEU A 282 -2.89 -10.06 21.90
N ARG A 283 -2.61 -9.39 23.02
CA ARG A 283 -2.47 -10.06 24.33
C ARG A 283 -3.84 -10.22 25.01
N LYS A 284 -3.92 -11.15 25.96
CA LYS A 284 -5.12 -11.43 26.78
C LYS A 284 -5.49 -10.28 27.75
N ASP A 285 -4.68 -9.24 27.87
CA ASP A 285 -4.81 -8.11 28.79
C ASP A 285 -5.08 -6.76 28.07
N ASN A 286 -5.61 -6.80 26.83
CA ASN A 286 -5.83 -5.64 25.97
C ASN A 286 -4.56 -4.90 25.51
N GLY A 287 -3.36 -5.48 25.70
CA GLY A 287 -2.12 -4.98 25.10
C GLY A 287 -1.97 -5.37 23.62
N ILE A 288 -1.30 -4.51 22.83
CA ILE A 288 -0.91 -4.77 21.45
C ILE A 288 0.60 -5.09 21.43
N GLU A 289 0.99 -6.26 20.93
CA GLU A 289 2.38 -6.62 20.68
C GLU A 289 2.59 -6.70 19.16
N SER A 290 3.46 -5.84 18.62
CA SER A 290 3.89 -5.91 17.23
C SER A 290 5.01 -6.93 17.10
N ASP A 291 4.89 -7.89 16.19
CA ASP A 291 5.94 -8.91 15.98
C ASP A 291 7.21 -8.37 15.28
N ASN A 292 7.35 -7.05 15.06
CA ASN A 292 8.50 -6.43 14.40
C ASN A 292 8.79 -5.03 14.98
N ILE A 293 9.64 -4.93 16.00
CA ILE A 293 10.17 -3.61 16.41
C ILE A 293 11.71 -3.55 16.45
N PHE A 294 12.44 -4.65 16.64
CA PHE A 294 13.91 -4.66 16.44
C PHE A 294 14.42 -6.05 16.06
N ASP A 295 14.50 -6.33 14.76
CA ASP A 295 15.49 -7.27 14.22
C ASP A 295 16.19 -6.56 13.07
N VAL A 296 16.80 -5.42 13.42
CA VAL A 296 17.85 -4.82 12.62
C VAL A 296 19.10 -5.56 13.07
N ASP A 297 19.66 -6.41 12.21
CA ASP A 297 21.04 -6.85 12.32
C ASP A 297 21.92 -5.59 12.25
N TYR A 298 22.07 -4.89 13.38
CA TYR A 298 23.08 -3.86 13.54
C TYR A 298 24.36 -4.59 13.91
N LYS A 299 25.28 -4.70 12.95
CA LYS A 299 26.68 -4.84 13.32
C LYS A 299 27.08 -3.52 13.96
N ILE A 300 27.20 -3.53 15.29
CA ILE A 300 27.93 -2.50 16.03
C ILE A 300 29.35 -2.54 15.46
N VAL A 301 29.72 -1.50 14.70
CA VAL A 301 31.12 -1.20 14.46
C VAL A 301 31.57 -0.50 15.72
N GLU A 302 32.31 -1.20 16.58
CA GLU A 302 32.96 -0.55 17.72
C GLU A 302 34.01 0.42 17.18
N GLU A 303 33.72 1.72 17.30
CA GLU A 303 34.76 2.74 17.21
C GLU A 303 35.49 2.81 18.55
N GLY A 304 36.76 2.40 18.50
CA GLY A 304 37.82 3.05 19.25
C GLY A 304 38.39 2.25 20.42
N GLN A 305 39.59 1.71 20.24
CA GLN A 305 40.64 1.92 21.23
C GLN A 305 41.92 2.37 20.50
N ALA A 306 42.35 3.57 20.88
CA ALA A 306 43.65 4.12 20.58
C ALA A 306 44.77 3.24 21.17
N GLU A 307 45.95 3.37 20.58
CA GLU A 307 47.21 2.68 20.86
C GLU A 307 47.60 2.65 22.36
N PRO A 308 48.60 1.82 22.67
CA PRO A 308 49.80 2.44 23.23
C PRO A 308 51.08 2.09 22.46
N ASP A 309 51.90 3.13 22.41
CA ASP A 309 53.29 3.30 22.00
C ASP A 309 54.33 2.24 22.44
N GLU A 310 55.49 2.35 21.77
CA GLU A 310 56.87 1.93 22.17
C GLU A 310 57.21 0.42 22.10
N GLU A 311 58.35 -0.06 21.62
CA GLU A 311 59.64 0.52 21.21
C GLU A 311 60.48 -0.58 20.52
N ALA A 312 61.35 -0.19 19.59
CA ALA A 312 62.72 -0.68 19.33
C ALA A 312 63.08 -2.15 18.95
N ALA A 313 64.15 -2.22 18.15
CA ALA A 313 65.00 -3.37 17.73
C ALA A 313 64.42 -4.26 16.61
N GLU A 314 65.07 -4.53 15.48
CA GLU A 314 66.46 -4.40 15.01
C GLU A 314 66.45 -4.25 13.48
#